data_AF-A0A7K0CUH4-F1
#
_entry.id   AF-A0A7K0CUH4-F1
#
_cell.length_a   1.000
_cell.length_b   1.000
_cell.length_c   1.000
_cell.angle_alpha   90.00
_cell.angle_beta   90.00
_cell.angle_gamma   90.00
#
_symmetry.space_group_name_H-M   'P 1'
#
loop_
_entity.id
_entity.type
_entity.pdbx_description
1 polymer ?
#
loop_
_entity_poly.entity_id
_entity_poly.type
_entity_poly.pdbx_seq_one_letter_code
_entity_poly.pdbx_strand_id
1 'polypeptide(L)'
;MDTSKDAIIAWCQDYLADLLEVPARSLDPTADFDRLGVDSALAVALLMEVEDRYGIDISPEDLYEHPNLDAVATYLHEQSTRSAA
;
A
#
# COMPACT_ATOMS: atom_id res chain seq x y z
N MET A 1 7.70 14.46 -1.40
CA MET A 1 6.86 13.29 -1.09
C MET A 1 6.90 13.09 0.41
N ASP A 2 5.73 12.97 1.03
CA ASP A 2 5.64 12.62 2.44
C ASP A 2 5.78 11.10 2.52
N THR A 3 6.86 10.63 3.14
CA THR A 3 7.16 9.19 3.27
C THR A 3 6.79 8.68 4.67
N SER A 4 5.98 9.43 5.42
CA SER A 4 5.43 8.96 6.69
C SER A 4 4.44 7.82 6.44
N LYS A 5 4.38 6.89 7.39
CA LYS A 5 3.48 5.73 7.31
C LYS A 5 2.02 6.17 7.10
N ASP A 6 1.55 7.18 7.82
CA ASP A 6 0.17 7.68 7.70
C ASP A 6 -0.11 8.27 6.31
N ALA A 7 0.84 9.00 5.72
CA ALA A 7 0.69 9.56 4.38
C ALA A 7 0.65 8.45 3.31
N ILE A 8 1.48 7.42 3.45
CA ILE A 8 1.49 6.27 2.56
C ILE A 8 0.16 5.51 2.66
N ILE A 9 -0.32 5.25 3.88
CA ILE A 9 -1.62 4.60 4.11
C ILE A 9 -2.75 5.39 3.45
N ALA A 10 -2.83 6.70 3.72
CA ALA A 10 -3.88 7.55 3.18
C ALA A 10 -3.88 7.53 1.64
N TRP A 11 -2.69 7.60 1.04
CA TRP A 11 -2.54 7.52 -0.40
C TRP A 11 -2.97 6.15 -0.97
N CYS A 12 -2.55 5.04 -0.35
CA CYS A 12 -2.96 3.71 -0.79
C CYS A 12 -4.48 3.51 -0.64
N GLN A 13 -5.07 4.03 0.44
CA GLN A 13 -6.51 3.99 0.65
C GLN A 13 -7.24 4.78 -0.43
N ASP A 14 -6.79 6.00 -0.78
CA ASP A 14 -7.38 6.79 -1.85
C ASP A 14 -7.27 6.07 -3.21
N TYR A 15 -6.12 5.47 -3.52
CA TYR A 15 -5.91 4.72 -4.75
C TYR A 15 -6.85 3.50 -4.86
N LEU A 16 -6.93 2.70 -3.79
CA LEU A 16 -7.82 1.53 -3.76
C LEU A 16 -9.30 1.93 -3.72
N ALA A 17 -9.64 3.02 -3.04
CA ALA A 17 -10.99 3.56 -2.98
C ALA A 17 -11.52 3.94 -4.35
N ASP A 18 -10.69 4.61 -5.16
CA ASP A 18 -11.03 4.97 -6.53
C ASP A 18 -11.24 3.73 -7.41
N LEU A 19 -10.42 2.68 -7.23
CA LEU A 19 -10.54 1.43 -7.99
C LEU A 19 -11.74 0.58 -7.58
N LEU A 20 -12.07 0.55 -6.29
CA LEU A 20 -13.17 -0.22 -5.73
C LEU A 20 -14.50 0.55 -5.73
N GLU A 21 -14.49 1.83 -6.12
CA GLU A 21 -15.63 2.75 -6.04
C GLU A 21 -16.24 2.85 -4.62
N VAL A 22 -15.39 2.81 -3.60
CA VAL A 22 -15.77 2.90 -2.18
C VAL A 22 -15.11 4.10 -1.50
N PRO A 23 -15.61 4.60 -0.36
CA PRO A 23 -14.92 5.66 0.38
C PRO A 23 -13.58 5.19 0.96
N ALA A 24 -12.49 5.94 0.76
CA ALA A 24 -11.17 5.64 1.36
C ALA A 24 -11.21 5.42 2.87
N ARG A 25 -12.03 6.22 3.59
CA ARG A 25 -12.26 6.06 5.04
C ARG A 25 -12.89 4.73 5.47
N SER A 26 -13.47 3.97 4.53
CA SER A 26 -14.06 2.65 4.80
C SER A 26 -13.07 1.50 4.62
N LEU A 27 -11.92 1.76 3.99
CA LEU A 27 -10.85 0.79 3.88
C LEU A 27 -10.09 0.78 5.20
N ASP A 28 -10.15 -0.32 5.93
CA ASP A 28 -9.38 -0.49 7.15
C ASP A 28 -7.93 -0.85 6.78
N PRO A 29 -6.93 -0.02 7.13
CA PRO A 29 -5.55 -0.30 6.75
C PRO A 29 -4.94 -1.53 7.45
N THR A 30 -5.56 -1.98 8.54
CA THR A 30 -5.15 -3.18 9.29
C THR A 30 -5.87 -4.45 8.82
N ALA A 31 -6.89 -4.31 7.96
CA ALA A 31 -7.58 -5.45 7.39
C ALA A 31 -6.82 -6.02 6.19
N ASP A 32 -6.94 -7.33 6.02
CA ASP A 32 -6.35 -8.03 4.87
C ASP A 32 -7.00 -7.57 3.56
N PHE A 33 -6.22 -7.54 2.48
CA PHE A 33 -6.64 -7.18 1.13
C PHE A 33 -7.87 -7.98 0.67
N ASP A 34 -7.89 -9.29 0.95
CA ASP A 34 -9.04 -10.15 0.67
C ASP A 34 -10.33 -9.65 1.35
N ARG A 35 -10.22 -9.10 2.58
CA ARG A 35 -11.37 -8.58 3.33
C ARG A 35 -11.81 -7.20 2.84
N LEU A 36 -10.88 -6.43 2.27
CA LEU A 36 -11.15 -5.15 1.63
C LEU A 36 -11.73 -5.31 0.21
N GLY A 37 -11.76 -6.53 -0.33
CA GLY A 37 -12.18 -6.79 -1.71
C GLY A 37 -11.09 -6.47 -2.74
N VAL A 38 -9.84 -6.33 -2.29
CA VAL A 38 -8.67 -6.16 -3.14
C VAL A 38 -8.27 -7.53 -3.67
N ASP A 39 -8.46 -7.75 -4.97
CA ASP A 39 -8.03 -8.96 -5.64
C ASP A 39 -6.53 -8.91 -5.99
N SER A 40 -5.97 -10.01 -6.48
CA SER A 40 -4.56 -10.08 -6.87
C SER A 40 -4.20 -9.06 -7.96
N ALA A 41 -5.13 -8.68 -8.83
CA ALA A 41 -4.86 -7.71 -9.89
C ALA A 41 -4.74 -6.29 -9.33
N LEU A 42 -5.65 -5.91 -8.42
CA LEU A 42 -5.61 -4.64 -7.70
C LEU A 42 -4.38 -4.54 -6.79
N ALA A 43 -4.02 -5.64 -6.11
CA ALA A 43 -2.80 -5.69 -5.31
C ALA A 43 -1.56 -5.42 -6.18
N VAL A 44 -1.42 -6.10 -7.32
CA VAL A 44 -0.30 -5.88 -8.25
C VAL A 44 -0.31 -4.46 -8.82
N ALA A 45 -1.48 -3.90 -9.14
CA ALA A 45 -1.61 -2.51 -9.60
C ALA A 45 -1.15 -1.51 -8.54
N LEU A 46 -1.54 -1.72 -7.28
CA LEU A 46 -1.07 -0.91 -6.15
C LEU A 46 0.46 -0.99 -6.02
N LEU A 47 1.05 -2.19 -6.10
CA LEU A 47 2.49 -2.37 -6.02
C LEU A 47 3.25 -1.62 -7.11
N MET A 48 2.78 -1.69 -8.37
CA MET A 48 3.40 -0.97 -9.48
C MET A 48 3.34 0.56 -9.28
N GLU A 49 2.20 1.07 -8.82
CA GLU A 49 2.04 2.51 -8.58
C GLU A 49 2.86 2.97 -7.36
N VAL A 50 2.99 2.13 -6.35
CA VAL A 50 3.90 2.34 -5.21
C VAL A 50 5.35 2.40 -5.68
N GLU A 51 5.78 1.46 -6.52
CA GLU A 51 7.14 1.41 -7.05
C GLU A 51 7.46 2.66 -7.88
N ASP A 52 6.55 3.07 -8.77
CA ASP A 52 6.73 4.28 -9.58
C ASP A 52 6.76 5.55 -8.71
N ARG A 53 5.91 5.61 -7.67
CA ARG A 53 5.82 6.77 -6.78
C ARG A 53 6.99 6.91 -5.81
N TYR A 54 7.43 5.80 -5.21
CA TYR A 54 8.43 5.81 -4.14
C TYR A 54 9.81 5.28 -4.57
N GLY A 55 9.92 4.67 -5.75
CA GLY A 55 11.14 4.02 -6.23
C GLY A 55 11.50 2.76 -5.45
N ILE A 56 10.52 2.13 -4.79
CA ILE A 56 10.69 0.97 -3.93
C ILE A 56 9.95 -0.21 -4.55
N ASP A 57 10.71 -1.19 -5.01
CA ASP A 57 10.18 -2.46 -5.50
C ASP A 57 9.68 -3.29 -4.32
N ILE A 58 8.41 -3.68 -4.38
CA ILE A 58 7.79 -4.59 -3.41
C ILE A 58 7.37 -5.83 -4.18
N SER A 59 7.90 -6.97 -3.78
CA SER A 59 7.50 -8.22 -4.39
C SER A 59 6.14 -8.66 -3.88
N PRO A 60 5.27 -9.27 -4.72
CA PRO A 60 4.02 -9.87 -4.26
C PRO A 60 4.22 -10.93 -3.16
N GLU A 61 5.40 -11.54 -3.11
CA GLU A 61 5.80 -12.46 -2.04
C GLU A 61 5.90 -11.76 -0.67
N ASP A 62 6.34 -10.50 -0.63
CA ASP A 62 6.41 -9.69 0.59
C ASP A 62 4.98 -9.35 1.09
N LEU A 63 4.02 -9.20 0.17
CA LEU A 63 2.60 -9.04 0.53
C LEU A 63 1.98 -10.31 1.14
N TYR A 64 2.52 -11.50 0.84
CA TYR A 64 1.96 -12.75 1.35
C TYR A 64 2.16 -12.90 2.87
N GLU A 65 3.23 -12.36 3.43
CA GLU A 65 3.46 -12.40 4.88
C GLU A 65 2.57 -11.40 5.64
N HIS A 66 2.24 -10.27 5.01
CA HIS A 66 1.40 -9.23 5.59
C HIS A 66 0.48 -8.57 4.55
N PRO A 67 -0.68 -9.17 4.24
CA PRO A 67 -1.53 -8.74 3.13
C PRO A 67 -2.39 -7.54 3.50
N ASN A 68 -1.83 -6.50 4.11
CA ASN A 68 -2.59 -5.30 4.49
C ASN A 68 -1.81 -4.01 4.20
N LEU A 69 -2.55 -2.90 4.15
CA LEU A 69 -1.99 -1.57 3.84
C LEU A 69 -0.99 -1.09 4.89
N ASP A 70 -1.21 -1.42 6.15
CA ASP A 70 -0.35 -1.02 7.26
C ASP A 70 1.08 -1.59 7.11
N ALA A 71 1.18 -2.85 6.69
CA ALA A 71 2.45 -3.51 6.46
C ALA A 71 3.17 -2.96 5.22
N VAL A 72 2.45 -2.74 4.12
CA VAL A 72 3.00 -2.09 2.92
C VAL A 72 3.56 -0.72 3.27
N ALA A 73 2.80 0.09 4.00
CA ALA A 73 3.22 1.42 4.41
C ALA A 73 4.41 1.38 5.37
N THR A 74 4.48 0.40 6.26
CA THR A 74 5.62 0.19 7.16
C THR A 74 6.88 -0.14 6.34
N TYR A 75 6.78 -1.08 5.41
CA TYR A 75 7.89 -1.47 4.54
C TYR A 75 8.41 -0.28 3.72
N LEU A 76 7.49 0.48 3.11
CA LEU A 76 7.83 1.67 2.33
C LEU A 76 8.50 2.75 3.18
N HIS A 77 8.00 2.98 4.39
CA HIS A 77 8.57 3.94 5.32
C HIS A 77 10.00 3.56 5.72
N GLU A 78 10.23 2.28 6.04
CA GLU A 78 11.55 1.76 6.40
C GLU A 78 12.55 1.87 5.24
N GLN A 79 12.14 1.50 4.03
CA GLN A 79 12.99 1.57 2.85
C GLN A 79 13.29 3.01 2.42
N SER A 80 12.29 3.90 2.50
CA SER A 80 12.48 5.34 2.26
C SER A 80 13.48 5.94 3.23
N THR A 81 13.42 5.54 4.50
CA THR A 81 14.35 6.00 5.54
C THR A 81 15.77 5.47 5.32
N ARG A 82 15.90 4.23 4.81
CA ARG A 82 17.21 3.63 4.48
C ARG A 82 17.87 4.25 3.26
N SER A 83 17.10 4.68 2.27
CA SER A 83 17.60 5.36 1.07
C SER A 83 18.03 6.81 1.33
N ALA A 84 17.50 7.43 2.38
CA ALA A 84 17.81 8.81 2.78
C ALA A 84 19.07 8.96 3.66
N ALA A 85 19.79 7.88 3.97
CA ALA A 85 20.99 7.84 4.81
C ALA A 85 22.26 7.55 4.00
#